data_AF-A0A2G2E4B0-F1
#
_entry.id   AF-A0A2G2E4B0-F1
#
_cell.length_a   1.000
_cell.length_b   1.000
_cell.length_c   1.000
_cell.angle_alpha   90.00
_cell.angle_beta   90.00
_cell.angle_gamma   90.00
#
_symmetry.space_group_name_H-M   'P 1'
#
loop_
_entity.id
_entity.type
_entity.pdbx_description
1 polymer ?
#
loop_
_entity_poly.entity_id
_entity_poly.type
_entity_poly.pdbx_seq_one_letter_code
_entity_poly.pdbx_strand_id
1 'polypeptide(L)'
;MSKAKQQEFLELYEPIHDRFERFCKARVYGNMEFQDLVNETLLVAFDKFETLKSKKAFLAFLFGISIRILSNNNRKKKENYLQSEEKSHAIEDNSAKTQMDVEIHFLYKALGQLKEPQRESIILFEISGFSIKEIALLQGVSISAVKLRLKRGREKLMEIMTFESSFKRGEIHND
;
A
#
# COMPACT_ATOMS: atom_id res chain seq x y z
N MET A 1 -29.74 -8.77 6.53
CA MET A 1 -28.40 -9.12 7.05
C MET A 1 -28.54 -9.61 8.49
N SER A 2 -27.82 -10.66 8.91
CA SER A 2 -27.87 -11.14 10.30
C SER A 2 -27.02 -10.25 11.21
N LYS A 3 -27.57 -9.80 12.35
CA LYS A 3 -26.81 -9.08 13.38
C LYS A 3 -25.58 -9.87 13.85
N ALA A 4 -25.64 -11.20 13.85
CA ALA A 4 -24.53 -12.07 14.23
C ALA A 4 -23.35 -11.97 13.26
N LYS A 5 -23.61 -11.92 11.94
CA LYS A 5 -22.57 -11.77 10.92
C LYS A 5 -21.83 -10.43 11.06
N GLN A 6 -22.57 -9.36 11.31
CA GLN A 6 -22.01 -8.03 11.54
C GLN A 6 -21.10 -8.01 12.77
N GLN A 7 -21.58 -8.59 13.87
CA GLN A 7 -20.82 -8.65 15.12
C GLN A 7 -19.50 -9.42 14.93
N GLU A 8 -19.55 -10.61 14.32
CA GLU A 8 -18.35 -11.42 14.11
C GLU A 8 -17.33 -10.73 13.18
N PHE A 9 -17.80 -10.03 12.14
CA PHE A 9 -16.91 -9.27 11.27
C PHE A 9 -16.19 -8.16 12.02
N LEU A 10 -16.92 -7.40 12.85
CA LEU A 10 -16.35 -6.30 13.65
C LEU A 10 -15.34 -6.82 14.68
N GLU A 11 -15.63 -7.93 15.35
CA GLU A 11 -14.71 -8.58 16.29
C GLU A 11 -13.37 -8.98 15.65
N LEU A 12 -13.39 -9.33 14.36
CA LEU A 12 -12.17 -9.62 13.61
C LEU A 12 -11.48 -8.36 13.07
N TYR A 13 -12.23 -7.30 12.78
CA TYR A 13 -11.69 -6.07 12.18
C TYR A 13 -11.10 -5.10 13.20
N GLU A 14 -11.78 -4.83 14.31
CA GLU A 14 -11.33 -3.90 15.34
C GLU A 14 -9.87 -4.08 15.76
N PRO A 15 -9.35 -5.29 16.06
CA PRO A 15 -7.96 -5.44 16.49
C PRO A 15 -6.92 -5.20 15.38
N ILE A 16 -7.33 -5.15 14.10
CA ILE A 16 -6.42 -5.05 12.96
C ILE A 16 -6.61 -3.79 12.11
N HIS A 17 -7.66 -2.98 12.35
CA HIS A 17 -8.07 -1.87 11.48
C HIS A 17 -6.92 -0.89 11.24
N ASP A 18 -6.23 -0.45 12.29
CA ASP A 18 -5.06 0.44 12.24
C ASP A 18 -3.97 -0.07 11.28
N ARG A 19 -3.71 -1.38 11.34
CA ARG A 19 -2.70 -2.03 10.52
C ARG A 19 -3.13 -2.08 9.06
N PHE A 20 -4.41 -2.33 8.83
CA PHE A 20 -5.03 -2.38 7.51
C PHE A 20 -5.07 -0.98 6.86
N GLU A 21 -5.41 0.06 7.61
CA GLU A 21 -5.42 1.44 7.12
C GLU A 21 -4.03 1.96 6.79
N ARG A 22 -3.02 1.68 7.65
CA ARG A 22 -1.61 2.00 7.34
C ARG A 22 -1.15 1.36 6.03
N PHE A 23 -1.54 0.10 5.80
CA PHE A 23 -1.27 -0.57 4.53
C PHE A 23 -1.93 0.16 3.36
N CYS A 24 -3.23 0.45 3.45
CA CYS A 24 -3.98 1.11 2.38
C CYS A 24 -3.40 2.50 2.07
N LYS A 25 -3.11 3.30 3.09
CA LYS A 25 -2.51 4.64 2.94
C LYS A 25 -1.17 4.60 2.22
N ALA A 26 -0.29 3.68 2.61
CA ALA A 26 1.00 3.50 1.95
C ALA A 26 0.87 2.95 0.52
N ARG A 27 -0.18 2.15 0.25
CA ARG A 27 -0.34 1.47 -1.03
C ARG A 27 -1.04 2.32 -2.09
N VAL A 28 -2.00 3.18 -1.73
CA VAL A 28 -2.72 4.02 -2.70
C VAL A 28 -1.78 5.00 -3.39
N TYR A 29 -0.81 5.57 -2.67
CA TYR A 29 0.23 6.42 -3.24
C TYR A 29 -0.32 7.51 -4.19
N GLY A 30 -1.40 8.19 -3.78
CA GLY A 30 -2.05 9.24 -4.57
C GLY A 30 -2.85 8.74 -5.78
N ASN A 31 -2.92 7.43 -6.04
CA ASN A 31 -3.77 6.89 -7.10
C ASN A 31 -5.26 6.93 -6.74
N MET A 32 -5.62 7.03 -5.47
CA MET A 32 -6.98 7.23 -4.96
C MET A 32 -6.92 7.63 -3.49
N GLU A 33 -8.04 8.07 -2.94
CA GLU A 33 -8.19 8.24 -1.50
C GLU A 33 -8.06 6.89 -0.78
N PHE A 34 -7.26 6.85 0.28
CA PHE A 34 -7.05 5.59 1.02
C PHE A 34 -8.33 5.13 1.72
N GLN A 35 -9.19 6.07 2.13
CA GLN A 35 -10.48 5.78 2.75
C GLN A 35 -11.40 5.06 1.77
N ASP A 36 -11.39 5.42 0.49
CA ASP A 36 -12.16 4.72 -0.54
C ASP A 36 -11.68 3.28 -0.69
N LEU A 37 -10.36 3.06 -0.73
CA LEU A 37 -9.80 1.71 -0.80
C LEU A 37 -10.21 0.86 0.41
N VAL A 38 -10.17 1.45 1.61
CA VAL A 38 -10.59 0.78 2.85
C VAL A 38 -12.07 0.43 2.78
N ASN A 39 -12.93 1.40 2.48
CA ASN A 39 -14.38 1.22 2.45
C ASN A 39 -14.82 0.18 1.41
N GLU A 40 -14.29 0.26 0.19
CA GLU A 40 -14.59 -0.71 -0.87
C GLU A 40 -14.09 -2.11 -0.49
N THR A 41 -12.91 -2.20 0.14
CA THR A 41 -12.38 -3.47 0.64
C THR A 41 -13.28 -4.07 1.71
N LEU A 42 -13.72 -3.29 2.68
CA LEU A 42 -14.60 -3.75 3.77
C LEU A 42 -15.96 -4.20 3.21
N LEU A 43 -16.52 -3.48 2.24
CA LEU A 43 -17.76 -3.85 1.58
C LEU A 43 -17.65 -5.22 0.90
N VAL A 44 -16.61 -5.41 0.08
CA VAL A 44 -16.36 -6.67 -0.63
C VAL A 44 -16.02 -7.81 0.35
N ALA A 45 -15.26 -7.51 1.40
CA ALA A 45 -14.90 -8.48 2.43
C ALA A 45 -16.11 -8.94 3.23
N PHE A 46 -17.02 -8.03 3.57
CA PHE A 46 -18.24 -8.33 4.28
C PHE A 46 -19.20 -9.19 3.44
N ASP A 47 -19.34 -8.87 2.16
CA ASP A 47 -20.11 -9.68 1.21
C ASP A 47 -19.55 -11.12 1.13
N LYS A 48 -18.22 -11.24 0.98
CA LYS A 48 -17.51 -12.52 0.86
C LYS A 48 -17.12 -13.16 2.18
N PHE A 49 -17.63 -12.67 3.31
CA PHE A 49 -17.14 -13.08 4.63
C PHE A 49 -17.25 -14.59 4.88
N GLU A 50 -18.29 -15.24 4.37
CA GLU A 50 -18.51 -16.69 4.47
C GLU A 50 -17.42 -17.52 3.75
N THR A 51 -16.66 -16.91 2.84
CA THR A 51 -15.54 -17.56 2.14
C THR A 51 -14.24 -17.55 2.96
N LEU A 52 -14.25 -16.91 4.12
CA LEU A 52 -13.08 -16.81 4.99
C LEU A 52 -12.70 -18.20 5.52
N LYS A 53 -11.53 -18.67 5.08
CA LYS A 53 -11.03 -20.01 5.46
C LYS A 53 -10.71 -20.14 6.95
N SER A 54 -10.36 -19.05 7.61
CA SER A 54 -10.01 -19.02 9.03
C SER A 54 -10.02 -17.59 9.56
N LYS A 55 -10.47 -17.40 10.81
CA LYS A 55 -10.40 -16.12 11.54
C LYS A 55 -8.99 -15.54 11.55
N LYS A 56 -7.96 -16.40 11.67
CA LYS A 56 -6.54 -15.97 11.65
C LYS A 56 -6.09 -15.39 10.30
N ALA A 57 -6.81 -15.69 9.22
CA ALA A 57 -6.50 -15.22 7.87
C ALA A 57 -7.26 -13.93 7.51
N PHE A 58 -8.07 -13.37 8.40
CA PHE A 58 -8.94 -12.23 8.09
C PHE A 58 -8.18 -11.01 7.57
N LEU A 59 -7.06 -10.67 8.21
CA LEU A 59 -6.22 -9.56 7.75
C LEU A 59 -5.62 -9.83 6.35
N ALA A 60 -5.16 -11.06 6.09
CA ALA A 60 -4.67 -11.43 4.76
C ALA A 60 -5.77 -11.41 3.69
N PHE A 61 -7.01 -11.72 4.09
CA PHE A 61 -8.18 -11.65 3.24
C PHE A 61 -8.50 -10.20 2.82
N LEU A 62 -8.47 -9.24 3.75
CA LEU A 62 -8.61 -7.80 3.42
C LEU A 62 -7.52 -7.32 2.46
N PHE A 63 -6.28 -7.76 2.65
CA PHE A 63 -5.17 -7.41 1.76
C PHE A 63 -5.35 -7.95 0.35
N GLY A 64 -5.73 -9.22 0.20
CA GLY A 64 -5.98 -9.80 -1.12
C GLY A 64 -7.08 -9.04 -1.89
N ILE A 65 -8.11 -8.58 -1.19
CA ILE A 65 -9.20 -7.79 -1.76
C ILE A 65 -8.72 -6.38 -2.16
N SER A 66 -8.08 -5.64 -1.24
CA SER A 66 -7.58 -4.29 -1.51
C SER A 66 -6.57 -4.24 -2.66
N ILE A 67 -5.67 -5.23 -2.76
CA ILE A 67 -4.71 -5.34 -3.87
C ILE A 67 -5.45 -5.47 -5.21
N ARG A 68 -6.50 -6.30 -5.27
CA ARG A 68 -7.30 -6.49 -6.49
C ARG A 68 -8.06 -5.22 -6.88
N ILE A 69 -8.65 -4.53 -5.90
CA ILE A 69 -9.35 -3.25 -6.11
C ILE A 69 -8.38 -2.22 -6.70
N LEU A 70 -7.22 -2.03 -6.06
CA LEU A 70 -6.24 -1.06 -6.51
C LEU A 70 -5.66 -1.39 -7.89
N SER A 71 -5.37 -2.68 -8.16
CA SER A 71 -4.91 -3.13 -9.47
C SER A 71 -5.93 -2.83 -10.57
N ASN A 72 -7.21 -3.09 -10.31
CA ASN A 72 -8.30 -2.76 -11.24
C ASN A 72 -8.44 -1.25 -11.44
N ASN A 73 -8.36 -0.46 -10.38
CA ASN A 73 -8.43 1.01 -10.46
C ASN A 73 -7.27 1.58 -11.29
N ASN A 74 -6.05 1.11 -11.05
CA ASN A 74 -4.86 1.53 -11.80
C ASN A 74 -4.94 1.13 -13.28
N ARG A 75 -5.48 -0.06 -13.60
CA ARG A 75 -5.71 -0.48 -14.99
C ARG A 75 -6.71 0.45 -15.69
N LYS A 76 -7.85 0.75 -15.04
CA LYS A 76 -8.87 1.67 -15.59
C LYS A 76 -8.30 3.08 -15.79
N LYS A 77 -7.54 3.61 -14.82
CA LYS A 77 -6.87 4.92 -14.97
C LYS A 77 -5.90 4.93 -16.14
N LYS A 78 -5.13 3.86 -16.31
CA LYS A 78 -4.20 3.71 -17.44
C LYS A 78 -4.94 3.64 -18.78
N GLU A 79 -6.02 2.87 -18.86
CA GLU A 79 -6.87 2.78 -20.07
C GLU A 79 -7.48 4.14 -20.43
N ASN A 80 -8.02 4.86 -19.45
CA ASN A 80 -8.57 6.21 -19.64
C ASN A 80 -7.50 7.20 -20.09
N TYR A 81 -6.30 7.16 -19.48
CA TYR A 81 -5.17 8.02 -19.86
C TYR A 81 -4.69 7.73 -21.29
N LEU A 82 -4.65 6.47 -21.71
CA LEU A 82 -4.29 6.08 -23.07
C LEU A 82 -5.35 6.47 -24.11
N GLN A 83 -6.60 6.69 -23.70
CA GLN A 83 -7.68 7.20 -24.56
C GLN A 83 -7.71 8.73 -24.64
N SER A 84 -7.09 9.45 -23.70
CA SER A 84 -6.97 10.90 -23.69
C SER A 84 -5.56 11.33 -24.09
N GLU A 85 -5.29 11.59 -25.37
CA GLU A 85 -4.02 12.17 -25.84
C GLU A 85 -3.79 13.66 -25.45
N GLU A 86 -4.29 14.11 -24.30
CA GLU A 86 -4.07 15.49 -23.85
C GLU A 86 -3.57 15.57 -22.41
N LYS A 87 -2.28 15.95 -22.33
CA LYS A 87 -1.53 16.63 -21.26
C LYS A 87 -1.96 16.45 -19.80
N SER A 88 -0.99 15.93 -19.04
CA SER A 88 -0.69 16.11 -17.61
C SER A 88 -1.51 17.13 -16.83
N HIS A 89 -2.02 16.71 -15.68
CA HIS A 89 -1.69 17.34 -14.40
C HIS A 89 -1.74 16.26 -13.31
N ALA A 90 -0.58 15.92 -12.74
CA ALA A 90 -0.56 15.34 -11.40
C ALA A 90 -1.19 16.40 -10.48
N ILE A 91 -2.29 16.04 -9.83
CA ILE A 91 -2.91 16.90 -8.82
C ILE A 91 -1.90 16.97 -7.66
N GLU A 92 -1.09 18.02 -7.67
CA GLU A 92 -0.37 18.45 -6.47
C GLU A 92 -1.40 19.10 -5.55
N ASP A 93 -1.97 18.29 -4.67
CA ASP A 93 -2.67 18.84 -3.52
C ASP A 93 -1.64 19.59 -2.66
N ASN A 94 -1.73 20.91 -2.71
CA ASN A 94 -0.89 21.90 -2.03
C ASN A 94 -1.64 22.47 -0.81
N SER A 95 -2.25 21.60 -0.01
CA SER A 95 -2.58 21.92 1.37
C SER A 95 -1.28 22.02 2.18
N ALA A 96 -1.18 22.96 3.12
CA ALA A 96 0.05 23.27 3.86
C ALA A 96 0.70 22.02 4.49
N LYS A 97 1.70 21.45 3.80
CA LYS A 97 2.38 20.22 4.22
C LYS A 97 3.35 20.56 5.34
N THR A 98 3.18 19.93 6.50
CA THR A 98 4.24 19.96 7.51
C THR A 98 5.49 19.26 6.95
N GLN A 99 6.67 19.54 7.51
CA GLN A 99 7.90 18.84 7.16
C GLN A 99 7.74 17.31 7.17
N MET A 100 6.94 16.79 8.12
CA MET A 100 6.60 15.38 8.22
C MET A 100 5.77 14.88 7.02
N ASP A 101 4.80 15.66 6.55
CA ASP A 101 3.99 15.30 5.36
C ASP A 101 4.83 15.25 4.09
N VAL A 102 5.81 16.16 3.98
CA VAL A 102 6.77 16.19 2.87
C VAL A 102 7.66 14.93 2.90
N GLU A 103 8.20 14.56 4.05
CA GLU A 103 9.03 13.36 4.21
C GLU A 103 8.24 12.07 3.91
N ILE A 104 7.00 11.98 4.39
CA ILE A 104 6.09 10.87 4.08
C ILE A 104 5.79 10.81 2.57
N HIS A 105 5.58 11.96 1.93
CA HIS A 105 5.37 12.03 0.48
C HIS A 105 6.58 11.51 -0.30
N PHE A 106 7.80 11.90 0.06
CA PHE A 106 9.03 11.39 -0.56
C PHE A 106 9.30 9.90 -0.26
N LEU A 107 8.91 9.41 0.93
CA LEU A 107 8.99 7.98 1.23
C LEU A 107 8.09 7.16 0.31
N TYR A 108 6.81 7.55 0.19
CA TYR A 108 5.89 6.87 -0.72
C TYR A 108 6.34 7.05 -2.17
N LYS A 109 6.85 8.26 -2.48
CA LYS A 109 7.81 8.62 -3.55
C LYS A 109 8.64 7.47 -4.10
N ALA A 110 9.60 7.11 -3.26
CA ALA A 110 10.63 6.11 -3.49
C ALA A 110 10.06 4.69 -3.49
N LEU A 111 9.08 4.38 -2.64
CA LEU A 111 8.40 3.08 -2.65
C LEU A 111 7.75 2.79 -4.01
N GLY A 112 7.14 3.80 -4.64
CA GLY A 112 6.55 3.69 -5.98
C GLY A 112 7.53 3.20 -7.05
N GLN A 113 8.82 3.48 -6.90
CA GLN A 113 9.88 3.12 -7.86
C GLN A 113 10.38 1.68 -7.70
N LEU A 114 10.00 0.98 -6.62
CA LEU A 114 10.37 -0.41 -6.41
C LEU A 114 9.59 -1.36 -7.32
N LYS A 115 10.19 -2.50 -7.67
CA LYS A 115 9.45 -3.61 -8.31
C LYS A 115 8.34 -4.08 -7.38
N GLU A 116 7.18 -4.38 -7.94
CA GLU A 116 5.97 -4.68 -7.16
C GLU A 116 6.16 -5.72 -6.04
N PRO A 117 6.80 -6.88 -6.27
CA PRO A 117 7.00 -7.85 -5.18
C PRO A 117 7.90 -7.33 -4.05
N GLN A 118 8.85 -6.44 -4.34
CA GLN A 118 9.72 -5.81 -3.34
C GLN A 118 8.96 -4.75 -2.56
N ARG A 119 8.26 -3.86 -3.28
CA ARG A 119 7.40 -2.83 -2.70
C ARG A 119 6.40 -3.43 -1.71
N GLU A 120 5.72 -4.49 -2.12
CA GLU A 120 4.74 -5.16 -1.27
C GLU A 120 5.37 -5.77 -0.02
N SER A 121 6.50 -6.47 -0.14
CA SER A 121 7.17 -7.00 1.05
C SER A 121 7.62 -5.89 2.01
N ILE A 122 8.11 -4.76 1.51
CA ILE A 122 8.51 -3.62 2.35
C ILE A 122 7.30 -3.01 3.06
N ILE A 123 6.21 -2.74 2.35
CA ILE A 123 4.99 -2.17 2.96
C ILE A 123 4.44 -3.13 4.03
N LEU A 124 4.32 -4.42 3.70
CA LEU A 124 3.78 -5.41 4.63
C LEU A 124 4.65 -5.54 5.90
N PHE A 125 5.98 -5.54 5.75
CA PHE A 125 6.89 -5.74 6.89
C PHE A 125 7.11 -4.45 7.70
N GLU A 126 7.61 -3.38 7.07
CA GLU A 126 8.10 -2.19 7.77
C GLU A 126 6.95 -1.24 8.17
N ILE A 127 5.89 -1.16 7.36
CA ILE A 127 4.79 -0.20 7.58
C ILE A 127 3.62 -0.87 8.29
N SER A 128 3.30 -2.10 7.88
CA SER A 128 2.17 -2.85 8.40
C SER A 128 2.56 -3.86 9.49
N GLY A 129 3.84 -4.01 9.83
CA GLY A 129 4.27 -4.79 11.00
C GLY A 129 4.00 -6.29 10.92
N PHE A 130 3.99 -6.88 9.73
CA PHE A 130 3.84 -8.32 9.55
C PHE A 130 5.18 -9.03 9.78
N SER A 131 5.11 -10.23 10.34
CA SER A 131 6.25 -11.14 10.34
C SER A 131 6.52 -11.68 8.93
N ILE A 132 7.77 -12.08 8.68
CA ILE A 132 8.18 -12.73 7.43
C ILE A 132 7.34 -13.99 7.15
N LYS A 133 6.93 -14.72 8.19
CA LYS A 133 6.10 -15.93 8.06
C LYS A 133 4.70 -15.59 7.55
N GLU A 134 4.07 -14.55 8.09
CA GLU A 134 2.74 -14.11 7.64
C GLU A 134 2.79 -13.59 6.20
N ILE A 135 3.83 -12.86 5.82
CA ILE A 135 4.02 -12.37 4.44
C ILE A 135 4.20 -13.54 3.47
N ALA A 136 4.99 -14.54 3.83
CA ALA A 136 5.21 -15.73 3.01
C ALA A 136 3.90 -16.48 2.74
N LEU A 137 3.09 -16.66 3.79
CA LEU A 137 1.77 -17.28 3.68
C LEU A 137 0.82 -16.45 2.80
N LEU A 138 0.80 -15.13 3.02
CA LEU A 138 -0.08 -14.20 2.30
C LEU A 138 0.25 -14.13 0.81
N GLN A 139 1.53 -14.07 0.47
CA GLN A 139 2.00 -13.95 -0.91
C GLN A 139 2.14 -15.31 -1.62
N GLY A 140 1.95 -16.44 -0.92
CA GLY A 140 2.12 -17.78 -1.49
C GLY A 140 3.56 -18.07 -1.92
N VAL A 141 4.56 -17.55 -1.20
CA VAL A 141 5.99 -17.71 -1.53
C VAL A 141 6.79 -18.23 -0.33
N SER A 142 8.03 -18.66 -0.56
CA SER A 142 8.91 -19.10 0.51
C SER A 142 9.35 -17.95 1.43
N ILE A 143 9.65 -18.27 2.70
CA ILE A 143 10.27 -17.34 3.66
C ILE A 143 11.55 -16.71 3.07
N SER A 144 12.36 -17.50 2.37
CA SER A 144 13.59 -17.02 1.71
C SER A 144 13.30 -16.02 0.60
N ALA A 145 12.23 -16.20 -0.17
CA ALA A 145 11.81 -15.24 -1.19
C ALA A 145 11.39 -13.91 -0.57
N VAL A 146 10.65 -13.92 0.55
CA VAL A 146 10.31 -12.70 1.29
C VAL A 146 11.55 -11.98 1.80
N LYS A 147 12.49 -12.70 2.45
CA LYS A 147 13.75 -12.13 2.92
C LYS A 147 14.55 -11.46 1.79
N LEU A 148 14.62 -12.11 0.62
CA LEU A 148 15.31 -11.56 -0.54
C LEU A 148 14.61 -10.32 -1.11
N ARG A 149 13.28 -10.30 -1.15
CA ARG A 149 12.48 -9.13 -1.56
C ARG A 149 12.71 -7.96 -0.62
N LEU A 150 12.71 -8.19 0.70
CA LEU A 150 13.02 -7.17 1.72
C LEU A 150 14.44 -6.62 1.55
N LYS A 151 15.43 -7.50 1.42
CA LYS A 151 16.83 -7.09 1.23
C LYS A 151 16.97 -6.17 0.01
N ARG A 152 16.51 -6.63 -1.16
CA ARG A 152 16.60 -5.87 -2.42
C ARG A 152 15.77 -4.59 -2.40
N GLY A 153 14.61 -4.60 -1.73
CA GLY A 153 13.78 -3.41 -1.55
C GLY A 153 14.49 -2.35 -0.72
N ARG A 154 15.12 -2.74 0.40
CA ARG A 154 15.91 -1.82 1.25
C ARG A 154 17.12 -1.25 0.52
N GLU A 155 17.88 -2.09 -0.19
CA GLU A 155 19.02 -1.66 -1.01
C GLU A 155 18.58 -0.61 -2.03
N LYS A 156 17.48 -0.86 -2.75
CA LYS A 156 16.99 0.07 -3.76
C LYS A 156 16.43 1.38 -3.17
N LEU A 157 15.74 1.31 -2.04
CA LEU A 157 15.31 2.52 -1.33
C LEU A 157 16.51 3.36 -0.87
N MET A 158 17.55 2.71 -0.36
CA MET A 158 18.77 3.40 0.04
C MET A 158 19.42 4.14 -1.14
N GLU A 159 19.52 3.50 -2.31
CA GLU A 159 20.01 4.13 -3.54
C GLU A 159 19.16 5.37 -3.94
N ILE A 160 17.83 5.23 -3.95
CA ILE A 160 16.92 6.31 -4.35
C ILE A 160 17.04 7.50 -3.38
N MET A 161 16.98 7.23 -2.08
CA MET A 161 16.98 8.27 -1.05
C MET A 161 18.35 8.96 -0.92
N THR A 162 19.45 8.24 -1.12
CA THR A 162 20.79 8.87 -1.15
C THR A 162 20.99 9.73 -2.40
N PHE A 163 20.51 9.28 -3.56
CA PHE A 163 20.53 10.07 -4.79
C PHE A 163 19.72 11.37 -4.65
N GLU A 164 18.48 11.31 -4.15
CA GLU A 164 17.65 12.51 -3.92
C GLU A 164 18.28 13.46 -2.88
N SER A 165 18.95 12.92 -1.86
CA SER A 165 19.67 13.71 -0.84
C SER A 165 20.92 14.41 -1.38
N SER A 166 21.54 13.87 -2.43
CA SER A 166 22.71 14.47 -3.09
C SER A 166 22.30 15.62 -4.03
N PHE A 167 21.15 15.50 -4.70
CA PHE A 167 20.57 16.58 -5.51
C PHE A 167 20.14 17.79 -4.67
N LYS A 168 19.46 17.56 -3.53
CA LYS A 168 19.07 18.65 -2.62
C LYS A 168 20.26 19.45 -2.05
N ARG A 169 21.46 18.87 -1.98
CA ARG A 169 22.67 19.59 -1.55
C ARG A 169 23.34 20.38 -2.68
N GLY A 170 23.16 19.97 -3.94
CA GLY A 170 23.71 20.67 -5.11
C GLY A 170 22.96 21.96 -5.47
N GLU A 171 21.65 22.01 -5.21
CA GLU A 171 20.82 23.19 -5.49
C GLU A 171 20.97 24.33 -4.47
N ILE A 172 21.60 24.09 -3.31
CA ILE A 172 21.80 25.10 -2.26
C ILE A 172 23.13 25.87 -2.45
N HIS A 173 23.97 25.49 -3.42
CA HIS A 173 25.30 26.08 -3.64
C HIS A 173 25.47 26.81 -4.97
N ASN A 174 24.38 27.10 -5.68
CA ASN A 174 24.38 28.00 -6.84
C ASN A 174 23.52 29.23 -6.55
N ASP A 175 23.97 30.06 -5.62
CA ASP A 175 23.60 31.49 -5.49
C ASP A 175 24.83 32.27 -4.99
#